data_AF-A0A4R5P127-F1
#
_entry.id   AF-A0A4R5P127-F1
#
_cell.length_a   1.000
_cell.length_b   1.000
_cell.length_c   1.000
_cell.angle_alpha   90.00
_cell.angle_beta   90.00
_cell.angle_gamma   90.00
#
_symmetry.space_group_name_H-M   'P 1'
#
loop_
_entity.id
_entity.type
_entity.pdbx_description
1 polymer ?
#
loop_
_entity_poly.entity_id
_entity_poly.type
_entity_poly.pdbx_seq_one_letter_code
_entity_poly.pdbx_strand_id
1 'polypeptide(L)'
;MVATAIIQIIERNDMVALFKSLGAHTWQINVIILCNSLYTLYWGMLYGNILGMGLCFFQSHYKLITLETELYYMQHVPISWVWQTIFFPSLCAFCAISLGLYGAITLFNKNKIIEVLELESEISH
;
A
#
# COMPACT_ATOMS: atom_id res chain seq x y z
N MET A 1 -0.35 8.44 -0.33
CA MET A 1 -0.85 7.04 -0.27
C MET A 1 -2.37 6.99 -0.18
N VAL A 2 -3.03 7.62 0.80
CA VAL A 2 -4.50 7.56 0.97
C VAL A 2 -5.28 8.11 -0.24
N ALA A 3 -4.99 9.33 -0.72
CA ALA A 3 -5.66 9.90 -1.90
C ALA A 3 -5.38 9.11 -3.19
N THR A 4 -4.14 8.66 -3.37
CA THR A 4 -3.73 7.83 -4.52
C THR A 4 -4.48 6.50 -4.56
N ALA A 5 -4.67 5.87 -3.39
CA ALA A 5 -5.43 4.63 -3.29
C ALA A 5 -6.90 4.82 -3.66
N ILE A 6 -7.53 5.92 -3.21
CA ILE A 6 -8.91 6.26 -3.56
C ILE A 6 -9.07 6.48 -5.07
N ILE A 7 -8.16 7.24 -5.69
CA ILE A 7 -8.16 7.49 -7.14
C ILE A 7 -7.97 6.18 -7.91
N GLN A 8 -7.03 5.32 -7.49
CA GLN A 8 -6.81 4.01 -8.12
C GLN A 8 -8.05 3.12 -8.13
N ILE A 9 -8.92 3.25 -7.13
CA ILE A 9 -10.16 2.48 -7.01
C ILE A 9 -11.24 3.04 -7.95
N ILE A 10 -11.40 4.36 -8.01
CA ILE A 10 -12.40 5.01 -8.88
C ILE A 10 -12.05 4.83 -10.36
N GLU A 11 -10.80 5.10 -10.74
CA GLU A 11 -10.32 5.07 -12.13
C GLU A 11 -10.31 3.65 -12.73
N ARG A 12 -10.36 2.60 -11.90
CA ARG A 12 -10.31 1.20 -12.35
C ARG A 12 -11.65 0.48 -12.34
N ASN A 13 -12.71 1.07 -11.81
CA ASN A 13 -14.06 0.51 -11.91
C ASN A 13 -14.50 0.38 -13.38
N ASP A 14 -14.13 1.36 -14.22
CA ASP A 14 -14.47 1.37 -15.65
C ASP A 14 -13.79 0.23 -16.43
N MET A 15 -12.51 -0.02 -16.15
CA MET A 15 -11.79 -1.15 -16.75
C MET A 15 -12.39 -2.50 -16.32
N VAL A 16 -12.76 -2.65 -15.05
CA VAL A 16 -13.40 -3.88 -14.56
C VAL A 16 -14.75 -4.12 -15.23
N ALA A 17 -15.53 -3.06 -15.47
CA ALA A 17 -16.80 -3.14 -16.19
C ALA A 17 -16.62 -3.55 -17.66
N LEU A 18 -15.64 -2.94 -18.35
CA LEU A 18 -15.29 -3.28 -19.73
C LEU A 18 -14.77 -4.72 -19.88
N PHE A 19 -13.89 -5.17 -18.98
CA PHE A 19 -13.39 -6.54 -19.03
C PHE A 19 -14.50 -7.57 -18.77
N LYS A 20 -15.44 -7.27 -17.85
CA LYS A 20 -16.60 -8.15 -17.64
C LYS A 20 -17.54 -8.20 -18.84
N SER A 21 -17.79 -7.08 -19.53
CA SER A 21 -18.65 -7.08 -20.72
C SER A 21 -18.02 -7.81 -21.92
N LEU A 22 -16.68 -7.85 -21.97
CA LEU A 22 -15.91 -8.64 -22.94
C LEU A 22 -15.80 -10.14 -22.60
N GLY A 23 -16.41 -10.59 -21.49
CA GLY A 23 -16.41 -12.00 -21.08
C GLY A 23 -15.17 -12.44 -20.29
N ALA A 24 -14.37 -11.51 -19.76
CA ALA A 24 -13.21 -11.87 -18.94
C ALA A 24 -13.65 -12.50 -17.61
N HIS A 25 -12.93 -13.54 -17.19
CA HIS A 25 -13.20 -14.23 -15.94
C HIS A 25 -12.79 -13.38 -14.74
N THR A 26 -13.62 -13.34 -13.69
CA THR A 26 -13.39 -12.54 -12.47
C THR A 26 -11.99 -12.79 -11.85
N TRP A 27 -11.47 -14.01 -11.98
CA TRP A 27 -10.10 -14.35 -11.54
C TRP A 27 -9.02 -13.55 -12.27
N GLN A 28 -9.12 -13.43 -13.61
CA GLN A 28 -8.13 -12.72 -14.42
C GLN A 28 -8.09 -11.24 -14.06
N ILE A 29 -9.27 -10.65 -13.83
CA ILE A 29 -9.42 -9.26 -13.40
C ILE A 29 -8.74 -9.03 -12.04
N ASN A 30 -8.96 -9.94 -11.07
CA ASN A 30 -8.35 -9.84 -9.74
C ASN A 30 -6.82 -9.94 -9.78
N VAL A 31 -6.26 -10.78 -10.66
CA VAL A 31 -4.80 -10.89 -10.84
C VAL A 31 -4.22 -9.59 -11.42
N ILE A 32 -4.87 -8.99 -12.42
CA ILE A 32 -4.41 -7.73 -13.03
C ILE A 32 -4.43 -6.58 -12.01
N ILE A 33 -5.49 -6.49 -11.20
CA ILE A 33 -5.61 -5.49 -10.14
C ILE A 33 -4.52 -5.68 -9.07
N LEU A 34 -4.28 -6.93 -8.64
CA LEU A 34 -3.24 -7.25 -7.68
C LEU A 34 -1.85 -6.87 -8.21
N CYS A 35 -1.51 -7.26 -9.44
CA CYS A 35 -0.22 -6.95 -10.07
C CYS A 35 0.02 -5.45 -10.19
N ASN A 36 -0.98 -4.68 -10.65
CA ASN A 36 -0.81 -3.23 -10.77
C ASN A 36 -0.66 -2.55 -9.40
N SER A 37 -1.40 -3.01 -8.40
CA SER A 37 -1.32 -2.44 -7.04
C SER A 37 0.03 -2.76 -6.38
N LEU A 38 0.55 -3.97 -6.58
CA LEU A 38 1.90 -4.37 -6.18
C LEU A 38 2.97 -3.52 -6.89
N TYR A 39 2.78 -3.21 -8.17
CA TYR A 39 3.70 -2.37 -8.93
C TYR A 39 3.79 -0.96 -8.34
N THR A 40 2.65 -0.32 -8.05
CA THR A 40 2.62 1.00 -7.40
C THR A 40 3.27 0.95 -6.01
N LEU A 41 2.98 -0.10 -5.22
CA LEU A 41 3.58 -0.30 -3.89
C LEU A 41 5.10 -0.42 -3.98
N TYR A 42 5.59 -1.23 -4.91
CA TYR A 42 7.02 -1.45 -5.11
C TYR A 42 7.76 -0.15 -5.41
N TRP A 43 7.29 0.63 -6.38
CA TRP A 43 7.91 1.92 -6.71
C TRP A 43 7.82 2.92 -5.57
N GLY A 44 6.68 2.99 -4.88
CA GLY A 44 6.51 3.88 -3.72
C GLY A 44 7.50 3.56 -2.60
N MET A 45 7.71 2.28 -2.29
CA MET A 45 8.67 1.87 -1.28
C MET A 45 10.12 2.06 -1.73
N LEU A 46 10.43 1.83 -3.00
CA LEU A 46 11.78 2.01 -3.53
C LEU A 46 12.19 3.49 -3.45
N TYR A 47 11.37 4.41 -3.97
CA TYR A 47 11.63 5.85 -3.85
C TYR A 47 11.59 6.35 -2.41
N GLY A 48 10.68 5.83 -1.58
CA GLY A 48 10.61 6.17 -0.16
C GLY A 48 11.86 5.78 0.63
N ASN A 49 12.41 4.58 0.39
CA ASN A 49 13.65 4.13 1.04
C ASN A 49 14.85 4.96 0.57
N ILE A 50 14.94 5.26 -0.74
CA ILE A 50 16.01 6.12 -1.27
C ILE A 50 15.96 7.51 -0.65
N LEU A 51 14.77 8.15 -0.60
CA LEU A 51 14.61 9.45 0.03
C LEU A 51 14.87 9.41 1.53
N GLY A 52 14.42 8.37 2.24
CA GLY A 52 14.66 8.20 3.67
C GLY A 52 16.15 8.05 4.00
N MET A 53 16.87 7.20 3.27
CA MET A 53 18.32 7.06 3.41
C MET A 53 19.05 8.36 3.02
N GLY A 54 18.63 9.02 1.95
CA GLY A 54 19.19 10.30 1.51
C GLY A 54 19.02 11.40 2.56
N LEU A 55 17.85 11.50 3.17
CA LEU A 55 17.57 12.43 4.27
C LEU A 55 18.40 12.11 5.51
N CYS A 56 18.54 10.82 5.85
CA CYS A 56 19.35 10.37 6.99
C CYS A 56 20.84 10.72 6.79
N PHE A 57 21.36 10.54 5.57
CA PHE A 57 22.71 10.95 5.18
C PHE A 57 22.90 12.48 5.26
N PHE A 58 21.95 13.25 4.73
CA PHE A 58 21.97 14.71 4.84
C PHE A 58 21.88 15.19 6.30
N GLN A 59 21.03 14.58 7.12
CA GLN A 59 20.90 14.90 8.54
C GLN A 59 22.20 14.61 9.31
N SER A 60 22.89 13.52 8.97
CA SER A 60 24.19 13.17 9.55
C SER A 60 25.28 14.20 9.22
N HIS A 61 25.29 14.72 7.99
CA HIS A 61 26.30 15.68 7.54
C HIS A 61 26.03 17.12 8.03
N TYR A 62 24.78 17.55 8.00
CA TYR A 62 24.40 18.93 8.33
C TYR A 62 24.01 19.15 9.80
N LYS A 63 23.81 18.10 10.61
CA LYS A 63 23.42 18.18 12.04
C LYS A 63 22.33 19.24 12.30
N LEU A 64 21.35 19.34 11.40
CA LEU A 64 20.31 20.38 11.39
C LEU A 64 19.37 20.33 12.61
N ILE A 65 19.33 19.20 13.33
CA ILE A 65 18.53 19.01 14.55
C ILE A 65 19.52 18.76 15.69
N THR A 66 19.98 19.84 16.33
CA THR A 66 20.74 19.75 17.58
C THR A 66 19.71 19.85 18.71
N LEU A 67 19.49 18.75 19.44
CA LEU A 67 18.60 18.76 20.60
C LEU A 67 19.32 19.45 21.77
N GLU A 68 18.78 20.57 22.24
CA GLU A 68 19.19 21.19 23.50
C GLU A 68 19.16 20.13 24.62
N THR A 69 20.29 19.98 25.31
CA THR A 69 20.64 18.86 26.19
C THR A 69 19.78 18.82 27.48
N GLU A 70 18.89 19.78 27.70
CA GLU A 70 18.23 19.97 28.99
C GLU A 70 16.95 19.14 29.20
N LEU A 71 16.30 18.65 28.15
CA LEU A 71 15.02 17.89 28.26
C LEU A 71 15.05 16.47 27.67
N TYR A 72 16.10 16.10 26.92
CA TYR A 72 16.23 14.77 26.34
C TYR A 72 17.67 14.30 26.48
N TYR A 73 17.88 13.18 27.17
CA TYR A 73 19.17 12.53 27.40
C TYR A 73 19.83 11.95 26.13
N MET A 74 19.82 12.66 24.99
CA MET A 74 20.53 12.29 23.76
C MET A 74 20.90 13.54 22.94
N GLN A 75 22.20 13.85 22.84
CA GLN A 75 22.73 15.04 22.11
C GLN A 75 22.75 14.90 20.57
N HIS A 76 22.53 13.69 20.05
CA HIS A 76 22.26 13.42 18.63
C HIS A 76 21.40 12.16 18.55
N VAL A 77 20.49 12.06 17.58
CA VAL A 77 19.88 10.77 17.24
C VAL A 77 21.01 9.92 16.64
N PRO A 78 21.51 8.88 17.35
CA PRO A 78 22.52 8.03 16.77
C PRO A 78 21.85 7.28 15.62
N ILE A 79 22.17 7.67 14.40
CA ILE A 79 21.78 6.93 13.21
C ILE A 79 22.64 5.67 13.22
N SER A 80 22.15 4.65 13.91
CA SER A 80 22.70 3.31 13.84
C SER A 80 22.40 2.78 12.44
N TRP A 81 23.42 2.82 11.57
CA TRP A 81 23.44 2.18 10.24
C TRP A 81 23.47 0.64 10.36
N VAL A 82 22.70 0.09 11.29
CA VAL A 82 22.50 -1.34 11.39
C VAL A 82 21.51 -1.71 10.31
N TRP A 83 21.94 -2.53 9.35
CA TRP A 83 21.09 -2.94 8.23
C TRP A 83 19.75 -3.56 8.69
N GLN A 84 19.76 -4.17 9.87
CA GLN A 84 18.60 -4.79 10.51
C GLN A 84 17.49 -3.78 10.86
N THR A 85 17.83 -2.56 11.32
CA THR A 85 16.83 -1.54 11.68
C THR A 85 16.16 -0.89 10.48
N ILE A 86 16.77 -0.94 9.29
CA ILE A 86 16.15 -0.42 8.05
C ILE A 86 15.40 -1.53 7.33
N PHE A 87 15.98 -2.72 7.25
CA PHE A 87 15.42 -3.82 6.48
C PHE A 87 14.18 -4.43 7.13
N PHE A 88 14.19 -4.64 8.45
CA PHE A 88 13.10 -5.31 9.15
C PHE A 88 11.78 -4.50 9.12
N PRO A 89 11.77 -3.18 9.39
CA PRO A 89 10.54 -2.39 9.29
C PRO A 89 10.05 -2.24 7.86
N SER A 90 10.96 -2.08 6.87
CA SER A 90 10.59 -2.02 5.46
C SER A 90 9.95 -3.32 4.98
N LEU A 91 10.49 -4.49 5.37
CA LEU A 91 9.88 -5.78 5.04
C LEU A 91 8.52 -5.96 5.71
N CYS A 92 8.40 -5.61 6.99
CA CYS A 92 7.16 -5.71 7.75
C CYS A 92 6.07 -4.80 7.13
N ALA A 93 6.41 -3.57 6.77
CA ALA A 93 5.50 -2.63 6.11
C ALA A 93 5.03 -3.14 4.74
N PHE A 94 5.94 -3.68 3.92
CA PHE A 94 5.57 -4.26 2.62
C PHE A 94 4.59 -5.44 2.80
N CYS A 95 4.89 -6.35 3.72
CA CYS A 95 4.02 -7.50 4.04
C CYS A 95 2.64 -7.05 4.52
N ALA A 96 2.57 -6.08 5.43
CA ALA A 96 1.31 -5.55 5.96
C ALA A 96 0.44 -4.91 4.86
N ILE A 97 1.04 -4.12 3.96
CA ILE A 97 0.30 -3.48 2.87
C ILE A 97 -0.14 -4.51 1.82
N SER A 98 0.71 -5.49 1.50
CA SER A 98 0.35 -6.58 0.58
C SER A 98 -0.83 -7.39 1.11
N LEU A 99 -0.86 -7.69 2.42
CA LEU A 99 -2.00 -8.34 3.08
C LEU A 99 -3.25 -7.47 3.04
N GLY A 100 -3.11 -6.16 3.27
CA GLY A 100 -4.21 -5.20 3.17
C GLY A 100 -4.83 -5.14 1.76
N LEU A 101 -4.00 -5.13 0.71
CA LEU A 101 -4.45 -5.19 -0.68
C LEU A 101 -5.19 -6.49 -0.99
N TYR A 102 -4.65 -7.63 -0.53
CA TYR A 102 -5.34 -8.92 -0.66
C TYR A 102 -6.70 -8.92 0.07
N GLY A 103 -6.75 -8.35 1.28
CA GLY A 103 -7.98 -8.16 2.04
C GLY A 103 -9.00 -7.27 1.32
N ALA A 104 -8.57 -6.14 0.75
CA ALA A 104 -9.45 -5.24 0.01
C ALA A 104 -10.07 -5.92 -1.23
N ILE A 105 -9.29 -6.72 -1.97
CA ILE A 105 -9.78 -7.48 -3.14
C ILE A 105 -10.81 -8.53 -2.71
N THR A 106 -10.57 -9.24 -1.60
CA THR A 106 -11.52 -10.25 -1.11
C THR A 106 -12.82 -9.62 -0.59
N LEU A 107 -12.76 -8.46 0.07
CA LEU A 107 -13.94 -7.67 0.48
C LEU A 107 -14.76 -7.21 -0.72
N PHE A 108 -14.10 -6.75 -1.78
CA PHE A 108 -14.77 -6.31 -3.00
C PHE A 108 -15.50 -7.45 -3.72
N ASN A 109 -14.90 -8.65 -3.78
CA ASN A 109 -15.58 -9.84 -4.30
C ASN A 109 -16.76 -10.26 -3.42
N LYS A 110 -16.67 -10.13 -2.09
CA LYS A 110 -17.76 -10.47 -1.16
C LYS A 110 -18.98 -9.58 -1.35
N ASN A 111 -18.79 -8.27 -1.47
CA ASN A 111 -19.91 -7.32 -1.61
C ASN A 111 -20.72 -7.57 -2.89
N LYS A 112 -20.06 -7.94 -3.99
CA LYS A 112 -20.72 -8.29 -5.25
C LYS A 112 -21.43 -9.65 -5.21
N ILE A 113 -21.05 -10.55 -4.30
CA ILE A 113 -21.73 -11.85 -4.08
C ILE A 113 -22.99 -11.64 -3.23
N ILE A 114 -22.95 -10.76 -2.23
CA ILE A 114 -24.10 -10.48 -1.34
C ILE A 114 -25.22 -9.80 -2.12
N GLU A 115 -24.90 -8.82 -2.99
CA GLU A 115 -25.88 -8.16 -3.86
C GLU A 115 -26.57 -9.14 -4.83
N VAL A 116 -25.84 -10.15 -5.33
CA VAL A 116 -26.42 -11.20 -6.18
C VAL A 116 -27.35 -12.14 -5.40
N LEU A 117 -27.02 -12.43 -4.14
CA LEU A 117 -27.86 -13.26 -3.26
C LEU A 117 -29.14 -12.55 -2.80
N GLU A 118 -29.10 -11.22 -2.60
CA GLU A 118 -30.30 -10.42 -2.30
C GLU A 118 -31.26 -10.37 -3.50
N LEU A 119 -30.75 -10.15 -4.71
CA LEU A 119 -31.55 -10.13 -5.94
C LEU A 119 -32.19 -11.49 -6.24
N GLU A 120 -31.53 -12.60 -5.95
CA GLU A 120 -32.09 -13.95 -6.14
C GLU A 120 -33.21 -14.26 -5.12
N SER A 121 -33.14 -13.68 -3.90
CA SER A 121 -34.20 -13.79 -2.89
C SER A 121 -35.44 -12.96 -3.21
N GLU A 122 -35.25 -11.82 -3.90
CA GLU A 122 -36.33 -10.89 -4.28
C GLU A 122 -37.07 -11.34 -5.55
N ILE A 123 -36.41 -12.09 -6.43
CA ILE A 123 -37.01 -12.65 -7.67
C ILE A 123 -37.77 -13.98 -7.39
N SER A 124 -37.51 -14.64 -6.26
CA SER A 124 -38.17 -15.89 -5.87
C SER A 124 -39.51 -15.71 -5.11
N HIS A 125 -39.99 -14.48 -4.96
CA HIS A 125 -41.29 -14.13 -4.35
C HIS A 125 -42.20 -13.43 -5.35
#